data_AF-A0A158FV20-F1
#
_entry.id   AF-A0A158FV20-F1
#
_cell.length_a   1.000
_cell.length_b   1.000
_cell.length_c   1.000
_cell.angle_alpha   90.00
_cell.angle_beta   90.00
_cell.angle_gamma   90.00
#
_symmetry.space_group_name_H-M   'P 1'
#
loop_
_entity.id
_entity.type
_entity.pdbx_description
1 polymer ?
#
loop_
_entity_poly.entity_id
_entity_poly.type
_entity_poly.pdbx_seq_one_letter_code
_entity_poly.pdbx_strand_id
1 'polypeptide(L)'
;MVPGGPGFRRWEFMRLPHETIEELQKPEKVWELLSPWVTPENATLVRYAVYKFRSLIARDWHNRRVVLAGDAAHQMPPFMGQGMCSGIRDAWNLAWRFDLILKGMSSDRVLEGYTPERRPQVRAVIDASIAMGQVVCISDKDEAARRDEAYLSGQVPPLPPFPGLTDGLICKDSSFASESVAGLLSVHGQVKNLGVESRYDDAVPNGFHVIALDAHPNQYLDAQGKAALAAIGGHSVGVTTDEDKAVKDRVLLDVSGKYKQFFDEHGVKAIVVRPDYYIFGGVKKLEDLPALLADLVSRLPIAERAEAAVS
;
A
#
# COMPACT_ATOMS: atom_id res chain seq x y z
N MET A 1 -1.95 -11.80 -25.28
CA MET A 1 -0.76 -12.58 -24.89
C MET A 1 -0.08 -11.84 -23.75
N VAL A 2 0.21 -12.53 -22.63
CA VAL A 2 0.84 -11.98 -21.44
C VAL A 2 2.27 -12.53 -21.33
N PRO A 3 3.30 -11.69 -21.12
CA PRO A 3 4.67 -12.16 -20.89
C PRO A 3 4.77 -13.03 -19.64
N GLY A 4 5.41 -14.21 -19.75
CA GLY A 4 5.61 -15.13 -18.63
C GLY A 4 7.05 -15.18 -18.09
N GLY A 5 7.93 -14.30 -18.58
CA GLY A 5 9.38 -14.37 -18.39
C GLY A 5 10.12 -14.89 -19.63
N PRO A 6 11.46 -15.03 -19.56
CA PRO A 6 12.27 -15.50 -20.68
C PRO A 6 11.82 -16.89 -21.17
N GLY A 7 11.49 -17.02 -22.45
CA GLY A 7 11.02 -18.28 -23.05
C GLY A 7 9.57 -18.68 -22.72
N PHE A 8 8.88 -17.99 -21.81
CA PHE A 8 7.51 -18.31 -21.42
C PHE A 8 6.51 -17.26 -21.92
N ARG A 9 5.35 -17.75 -22.36
CA ARG A 9 4.23 -16.93 -22.82
C ARG A 9 2.94 -17.51 -22.24
N ARG A 10 2.01 -16.63 -21.85
CA ARG A 10 0.69 -17.01 -21.36
C ARG A 10 -0.38 -16.43 -22.28
N TRP A 11 -1.31 -17.28 -22.71
CA TRP A 11 -2.54 -16.85 -23.35
C TRP A 11 -3.70 -17.09 -22.40
N GLU A 12 -4.66 -16.18 -22.44
CA GLU A 12 -5.87 -16.21 -21.63
C GLU A 12 -7.04 -16.08 -22.58
N PHE A 13 -7.98 -17.01 -22.48
CA PHE A 13 -9.17 -17.05 -23.30
C PHE A 13 -10.37 -16.92 -22.38
N MET A 14 -11.28 -16.01 -22.73
CA MET A 14 -12.58 -15.96 -22.07
C MET A 14 -13.42 -17.13 -22.55
N ARG A 15 -13.92 -17.95 -21.62
CA ARG A 15 -14.91 -18.98 -21.93
C ARG A 15 -16.22 -18.34 -22.35
N LEU A 16 -16.71 -18.70 -23.54
CA LEU A 16 -18.01 -18.28 -24.06
C LEU A 16 -19.15 -19.13 -23.48
N PRO A 17 -20.40 -18.61 -23.46
CA PRO A 17 -21.53 -19.32 -22.85
C PRO A 17 -21.78 -20.74 -23.39
N HIS A 18 -21.47 -20.99 -24.66
CA HIS A 18 -21.69 -22.27 -25.33
C HIS A 18 -20.53 -23.28 -25.16
N GLU A 19 -19.39 -22.86 -24.60
CA GLU A 19 -18.22 -23.72 -24.44
C GLU A 19 -18.27 -24.47 -23.11
N THR A 20 -17.96 -25.76 -23.13
CA THR A 20 -17.88 -26.60 -21.93
C THR A 20 -16.50 -26.51 -21.28
N ILE A 21 -16.43 -26.74 -19.97
CA ILE A 21 -15.16 -26.75 -19.24
C ILE A 21 -14.33 -27.98 -19.66
N GLU A 22 -15.02 -29.10 -19.87
CA GLU A 22 -14.45 -30.39 -20.26
C GLU A 22 -13.73 -30.31 -21.60
N GLU A 23 -14.28 -29.58 -22.57
CA GLU A 23 -13.63 -29.36 -23.87
C GLU A 23 -12.42 -28.43 -23.75
N LEU A 24 -12.54 -27.33 -23.00
CA LEU A 24 -11.44 -26.37 -22.81
C LEU A 24 -10.25 -26.93 -22.00
N GLN A 25 -10.44 -28.08 -21.34
CA GLN A 25 -9.37 -28.83 -20.67
C GLN A 25 -8.73 -29.91 -21.56
N LYS A 26 -9.06 -29.97 -22.86
CA LYS A 26 -8.39 -30.89 -23.80
C LYS A 26 -7.20 -30.21 -24.46
N PRO A 27 -5.99 -30.83 -24.47
CA PRO A 27 -4.83 -30.28 -25.17
C PRO A 27 -5.10 -29.89 -26.63
N GLU A 28 -5.93 -30.68 -27.33
CA GLU A 28 -6.30 -30.44 -28.72
C GLU A 28 -7.05 -29.11 -28.87
N LYS A 29 -7.99 -28.82 -27.97
CA LYS A 29 -8.73 -27.55 -27.96
C LYS A 29 -7.83 -26.37 -27.59
N VAL A 30 -6.88 -26.57 -26.69
CA VAL A 30 -5.88 -25.55 -26.33
C VAL A 30 -5.01 -25.20 -27.55
N TRP A 31 -4.55 -26.20 -28.31
CA TRP A 31 -3.79 -25.98 -29.53
C TRP A 31 -4.62 -25.33 -30.64
N GLU A 32 -5.89 -25.69 -30.78
CA GLU A 32 -6.83 -25.01 -31.69
C GLU A 32 -6.90 -23.51 -31.39
N LEU A 33 -7.11 -23.15 -30.11
CA LEU A 33 -7.16 -21.74 -29.67
C LEU A 33 -5.83 -21.00 -29.85
N LEU A 34 -4.70 -21.70 -29.73
CA LEU A 34 -3.36 -21.12 -29.88
C LEU A 34 -2.88 -20.99 -31.32
N SER A 35 -3.47 -21.76 -32.24
CA SER A 35 -3.06 -21.88 -33.64
C SER A 35 -2.83 -20.56 -34.41
N PRO A 36 -3.51 -19.43 -34.10
CA PRO A 36 -3.21 -18.16 -34.76
C PRO A 36 -1.83 -17.57 -34.40
N TRP A 37 -1.18 -18.05 -33.34
CA TRP A 37 0.06 -17.48 -32.83
C TRP A 37 1.21 -18.49 -32.68
N VAL A 38 0.92 -19.72 -32.24
CA VAL A 38 1.93 -20.76 -31.96
C VAL A 38 1.38 -22.14 -32.25
N THR A 39 2.28 -23.08 -32.52
CA THR A 39 1.94 -24.47 -32.88
C THR A 39 2.82 -25.46 -32.10
N PRO A 40 2.45 -26.76 -32.04
CA PRO A 40 3.27 -27.77 -31.37
C PRO A 40 4.70 -27.89 -31.91
N GLU A 41 4.95 -27.48 -33.15
CA GLU A 41 6.27 -27.55 -33.79
C GLU A 41 7.23 -26.45 -33.28
N ASN A 42 6.70 -25.36 -32.72
CA ASN A 42 7.49 -24.20 -32.29
C ASN A 42 7.30 -23.80 -30.82
N ALA A 43 6.45 -24.51 -30.08
CA ALA A 43 6.19 -24.25 -28.67
C ALA A 43 5.88 -25.55 -27.89
N THR A 44 6.22 -25.53 -26.60
CA THR A 44 5.87 -26.61 -25.66
C THR A 44 4.75 -26.15 -24.74
N LEU A 45 3.66 -26.92 -24.67
CA LEU A 45 2.56 -26.64 -23.75
C LEU A 45 2.96 -27.00 -22.32
N VAL A 46 3.23 -25.99 -21.49
CA VAL A 46 3.68 -26.18 -20.10
C VAL A 46 2.51 -26.44 -19.15
N ARG A 47 1.43 -25.66 -19.28
CA ARG A 47 0.23 -25.76 -18.44
C ARG A 47 -0.97 -25.12 -19.14
N TYR A 48 -2.13 -25.73 -18.97
CA TYR A 48 -3.44 -25.17 -19.30
C TYR A 48 -4.39 -25.42 -18.13
N ALA A 49 -5.27 -24.47 -17.84
CA ALA A 49 -6.23 -24.58 -16.76
C ALA A 49 -7.43 -23.69 -17.02
N VAL A 50 -8.62 -24.20 -16.75
CA VAL A 50 -9.85 -23.41 -16.71
C VAL A 50 -10.11 -23.04 -15.26
N TYR A 51 -10.23 -21.74 -14.96
CA TYR A 51 -10.46 -21.27 -13.60
C TYR A 51 -11.55 -20.20 -13.59
N LYS A 52 -12.37 -20.22 -12.53
CA LYS A 52 -13.42 -19.23 -12.30
C LYS A 52 -12.99 -18.29 -11.18
N PHE A 53 -12.82 -17.03 -11.51
CA PHE A 53 -12.57 -15.98 -10.53
C PHE A 53 -13.86 -15.63 -9.80
N ARG A 54 -13.74 -15.19 -8.54
CA ARG A 54 -14.84 -14.65 -7.75
C ARG A 54 -14.42 -13.30 -7.17
N SER A 55 -15.43 -12.47 -6.88
CA SER A 55 -15.27 -11.19 -6.19
C SER A 55 -15.91 -11.33 -4.82
N LEU A 56 -15.13 -11.76 -3.83
CA LEU A 56 -15.61 -12.03 -2.47
C LEU A 56 -14.80 -11.24 -1.46
N ILE A 57 -15.46 -10.74 -0.41
CA ILE A 57 -14.80 -10.08 0.71
C ILE A 57 -15.43 -10.59 2.00
N ALA A 58 -14.61 -11.14 2.90
CA ALA A 58 -15.02 -11.52 4.25
C ALA A 58 -15.52 -10.29 5.02
N ARG A 59 -16.53 -10.46 5.87
CA ARG A 59 -17.10 -9.33 6.65
C ARG A 59 -16.12 -8.84 7.71
N ASP A 60 -15.57 -9.78 8.48
CA ASP A 60 -14.64 -9.55 9.59
C ASP A 60 -13.34 -10.30 9.30
N TRP A 61 -12.20 -9.60 9.40
CA TRP A 61 -10.89 -10.16 9.05
C TRP A 61 -10.06 -10.51 10.29
N HIS A 62 -10.65 -10.33 11.47
CA HIS A 62 -10.00 -10.58 12.74
C HIS A 62 -11.04 -11.00 13.78
N ASN A 63 -10.68 -12.00 14.60
CA ASN A 63 -11.40 -12.37 15.82
C ASN A 63 -10.36 -12.83 16.86
N ARG A 64 -10.05 -11.95 17.81
CA ARG A 64 -9.07 -12.16 18.88
C ARG A 64 -7.68 -12.52 18.34
N ARG A 65 -7.32 -13.80 18.35
CA ARG A 65 -5.99 -14.29 17.94
C ARG A 65 -5.98 -14.90 16.54
N VAL A 66 -7.08 -14.77 15.81
CA VAL A 66 -7.24 -15.28 14.45
C VAL A 66 -7.43 -14.10 13.50
N VAL A 67 -6.64 -14.06 12.43
CA VAL A 67 -6.75 -13.07 11.36
C VAL A 67 -6.88 -13.76 10.00
N LEU A 68 -7.55 -13.11 9.06
CA LEU A 68 -7.64 -13.51 7.66
C LEU A 68 -6.88 -12.48 6.81
N ALA A 69 -6.05 -12.94 5.87
CA ALA A 69 -5.30 -12.07 4.96
C ALA A 69 -5.21 -12.68 3.56
N GLY A 70 -5.04 -11.84 2.53
CA GLY A 70 -4.98 -12.28 1.13
C GLY A 70 -6.26 -13.02 0.71
N ASP A 71 -6.11 -14.08 -0.09
CA ASP A 71 -7.23 -14.85 -0.66
C ASP A 71 -8.21 -15.44 0.39
N ALA A 72 -7.76 -15.60 1.64
CA ALA A 72 -8.64 -16.02 2.75
C ALA A 72 -9.61 -14.91 3.20
N ALA A 73 -9.23 -13.64 3.04
CA ALA A 73 -10.04 -12.48 3.38
C ALA A 73 -10.77 -11.90 2.15
N HIS A 74 -10.16 -11.95 0.97
CA HIS A 74 -10.71 -11.35 -0.24
C HIS A 74 -10.24 -12.08 -1.50
N GLN A 75 -11.18 -12.30 -2.42
CA GLN A 75 -10.90 -12.82 -3.77
C GLN A 75 -11.26 -11.74 -4.78
N MET A 76 -10.40 -11.57 -5.79
CA MET A 76 -10.58 -10.53 -6.81
C MET A 76 -10.30 -11.04 -8.23
N PRO A 77 -10.93 -10.45 -9.26
CA PRO A 77 -10.61 -10.75 -10.65
C PRO A 77 -9.15 -10.42 -10.99
N PRO A 78 -8.50 -11.17 -11.90
CA PRO A 78 -7.06 -11.04 -12.17
C PRO A 78 -6.70 -9.84 -13.07
N PHE A 79 -7.69 -9.09 -13.56
CA PHE A 79 -7.52 -8.09 -14.64
C PHE A 79 -6.55 -6.94 -14.31
N MET A 80 -6.25 -6.69 -13.04
CA MET A 80 -5.27 -5.68 -12.62
C MET A 80 -4.06 -6.26 -11.86
N GLY A 81 -3.96 -7.59 -11.76
CA GLY A 81 -2.87 -8.26 -11.02
C GLY A 81 -2.81 -7.91 -9.52
N GLN A 82 -3.91 -7.44 -8.91
CA GLN A 82 -3.88 -6.88 -7.56
C GLN A 82 -4.11 -7.88 -6.42
N GLY A 83 -4.44 -9.15 -6.70
CA GLY A 83 -4.69 -10.15 -5.66
C GLY A 83 -3.50 -10.32 -4.72
N MET A 84 -2.37 -10.76 -5.28
CA MET A 84 -1.11 -10.91 -4.54
C MET A 84 -0.64 -9.58 -3.93
N CYS A 85 -0.71 -8.49 -4.68
CA CYS A 85 -0.30 -7.17 -4.19
C CYS A 85 -1.12 -6.71 -2.97
N SER A 86 -2.41 -6.99 -2.94
CA SER A 86 -3.28 -6.69 -1.80
C SER A 86 -2.99 -7.59 -0.61
N GLY A 87 -2.73 -8.89 -0.84
CA GLY A 87 -2.31 -9.81 0.21
C GLY A 87 -0.96 -9.44 0.85
N ILE A 88 0.02 -8.95 0.06
CA ILE A 88 1.28 -8.44 0.59
C ILE A 88 1.04 -7.18 1.46
N ARG A 89 0.16 -6.28 1.03
CA ARG A 89 -0.21 -5.09 1.82
C ARG A 89 -0.91 -5.46 3.13
N ASP A 90 -1.73 -6.51 3.12
CA ASP A 90 -2.32 -7.05 4.35
C ASP A 90 -1.24 -7.55 5.32
N ALA A 91 -0.27 -8.31 4.81
CA ALA A 91 0.83 -8.81 5.62
C ALA A 91 1.66 -7.66 6.21
N TRP A 92 1.93 -6.59 5.44
CA TRP A 92 2.65 -5.41 5.93
C TRP A 92 1.90 -4.67 7.03
N ASN A 93 0.59 -4.51 6.87
CA ASN A 93 -0.28 -3.86 7.83
C ASN A 93 -0.45 -4.69 9.12
N LEU A 94 -0.42 -6.03 9.03
CA LEU A 94 -0.44 -6.93 10.18
C LEU A 94 0.92 -7.01 10.89
N ALA A 95 2.03 -6.97 10.16
CA ALA A 95 3.37 -7.21 10.70
C ALA A 95 3.74 -6.25 11.85
N TRP A 96 3.50 -4.95 11.68
CA TRP A 96 3.81 -3.98 12.74
C TRP A 96 2.88 -4.10 13.95
N ARG A 97 1.63 -4.52 13.74
CA ARG A 97 0.68 -4.79 14.83
C ARG A 97 1.11 -5.99 15.65
N PHE A 98 1.53 -7.06 14.97
CA PHE A 98 2.09 -8.23 15.63
C PHE A 98 3.38 -7.89 16.36
N ASP A 99 4.25 -7.05 15.80
CA ASP A 99 5.45 -6.57 16.49
C ASP A 99 5.10 -5.87 17.82
N LEU A 100 4.12 -4.97 17.82
CA LEU A 100 3.65 -4.31 19.06
C LEU A 100 3.09 -5.31 20.09
N ILE A 101 2.32 -6.31 19.64
CA ILE A 101 1.77 -7.34 20.53
C ILE A 101 2.88 -8.21 21.12
N LEU A 102 3.81 -8.68 20.28
CA LEU A 102 4.89 -9.58 20.67
C LEU A 102 5.91 -8.91 21.60
N LYS A 103 6.11 -7.60 21.47
CA LYS A 103 6.92 -6.79 22.40
C LYS A 103 6.19 -6.45 23.71
N GLY A 104 4.93 -6.85 23.87
CA GLY A 104 4.10 -6.47 25.03
C GLY A 104 3.76 -4.98 25.07
N MET A 105 3.95 -4.27 23.94
CA MET A 105 3.66 -2.84 23.84
C MET A 105 2.17 -2.59 23.60
N SER A 106 1.43 -3.57 23.10
CA SER A 106 -0.01 -3.43 22.85
C SER A 106 -0.76 -4.75 23.07
N SER A 107 -2.05 -4.64 23.39
CA SER A 107 -2.97 -5.80 23.39
C SER A 107 -3.39 -6.18 21.97
N ASP A 108 -4.12 -7.30 21.82
CA ASP A 108 -4.69 -7.71 20.53
C ASP A 108 -5.69 -6.70 19.95
N ARG A 109 -6.14 -5.72 20.75
CA ARG A 109 -6.98 -4.60 20.31
C ARG A 109 -6.36 -3.76 19.18
N VAL A 110 -5.04 -3.74 19.00
CA VAL A 110 -4.42 -3.04 17.86
C VAL A 110 -4.86 -3.63 16.51
N LEU A 111 -5.33 -4.89 16.50
CA LEU A 111 -5.88 -5.56 15.32
C LEU A 111 -7.30 -5.08 14.96
N GLU A 112 -8.01 -4.38 15.86
CA GLU A 112 -9.35 -3.83 15.57
C GLU A 112 -9.32 -2.87 14.36
N GLY A 113 -8.21 -2.16 14.15
CA GLY A 113 -8.00 -1.27 13.01
C GLY A 113 -7.73 -1.97 11.67
N TYR A 114 -7.41 -3.27 11.65
CA TYR A 114 -7.00 -3.98 10.43
C TYR A 114 -8.11 -4.06 9.38
N THR A 115 -9.31 -4.52 9.79
CA THR A 115 -10.46 -4.65 8.88
C THR A 115 -10.92 -3.30 8.31
N PRO A 116 -11.16 -2.24 9.12
CA PRO A 116 -11.61 -0.96 8.59
C PRO A 116 -10.56 -0.26 7.70
N GLU A 117 -9.26 -0.51 7.92
CA GLU A 117 -8.21 0.03 7.04
C GLU A 117 -8.17 -0.65 5.67
N ARG A 118 -8.19 -2.00 5.66
CA ARG A 118 -7.91 -2.78 4.45
C ARG A 118 -9.14 -3.02 3.59
N ARG A 119 -10.30 -3.28 4.22
CA ARG A 119 -11.52 -3.70 3.52
C ARG A 119 -12.01 -2.67 2.49
N PRO A 120 -12.05 -1.35 2.78
CA PRO A 120 -12.45 -0.34 1.79
C PRO A 120 -11.47 -0.25 0.61
N GLN A 121 -10.16 -0.32 0.88
CA GLN A 121 -9.14 -0.28 -0.16
C GLN A 121 -9.28 -1.48 -1.11
N VAL A 122 -9.43 -2.68 -0.56
CA VAL A 122 -9.61 -3.91 -1.33
C VAL A 122 -10.92 -3.88 -2.13
N ARG A 123 -12.01 -3.35 -1.56
CA ARG A 123 -13.27 -3.16 -2.28
C ARG A 123 -13.08 -2.30 -3.53
N ALA A 124 -12.47 -1.13 -3.38
CA ALA A 124 -12.22 -0.22 -4.51
C ALA A 124 -11.37 -0.88 -5.61
N VAL A 125 -10.36 -1.65 -5.22
CA VAL A 125 -9.52 -2.42 -6.16
C VAL A 125 -10.29 -3.53 -6.88
N ILE A 126 -11.18 -4.25 -6.16
CA ILE A 126 -12.07 -5.26 -6.75
C ILE A 126 -13.00 -4.62 -7.78
N ASP A 127 -13.63 -3.50 -7.42
CA ASP A 127 -14.59 -2.82 -8.28
C ASP A 127 -13.89 -2.31 -9.56
N ALA A 128 -12.70 -1.72 -9.43
CA ALA A 128 -11.86 -1.34 -10.58
C ALA A 128 -11.45 -2.55 -11.43
N SER A 129 -11.12 -3.69 -10.81
CA SER A 129 -10.75 -4.92 -11.53
C SER A 129 -11.94 -5.50 -12.30
N ILE A 130 -13.15 -5.43 -11.76
CA ILE A 130 -14.39 -5.83 -12.44
C ILE A 130 -14.62 -4.93 -13.66
N ALA A 131 -14.51 -3.61 -13.50
CA ALA A 131 -14.69 -2.65 -14.59
C ALA A 131 -13.67 -2.89 -15.72
N MET A 132 -12.40 -3.12 -15.38
CA MET A 132 -11.38 -3.49 -16.37
C MET A 132 -11.74 -4.80 -17.09
N GLY A 133 -12.23 -5.80 -16.35
CA GLY A 133 -12.72 -7.05 -16.92
C GLY A 133 -13.83 -6.84 -17.96
N GLN A 134 -14.77 -5.94 -17.71
CA GLN A 134 -15.84 -5.62 -18.66
C GLN A 134 -15.31 -5.04 -19.96
N VAL A 135 -14.22 -4.27 -19.93
CA VAL A 135 -13.58 -3.69 -21.12
C VAL A 135 -12.77 -4.74 -21.91
N VAL A 136 -12.00 -5.55 -21.21
CA VAL A 136 -11.15 -6.60 -21.81
C VAL A 136 -12.01 -7.70 -22.43
N CYS A 137 -13.13 -8.04 -21.79
CA CYS A 137 -14.00 -9.16 -22.17
C CYS A 137 -15.14 -8.78 -23.15
N ILE A 138 -15.06 -7.62 -23.84
CA ILE A 138 -16.03 -7.29 -24.90
C ILE A 138 -15.92 -8.32 -26.03
N SER A 139 -17.01 -9.05 -26.28
CA SER A 139 -17.11 -10.08 -27.31
C SER A 139 -17.76 -9.61 -28.62
N ASP A 140 -18.53 -8.51 -28.57
CA ASP A 140 -19.12 -7.90 -29.76
C ASP A 140 -18.04 -7.19 -30.58
N LYS A 141 -17.96 -7.49 -31.88
CA LYS A 141 -16.86 -7.02 -32.74
C LYS A 141 -16.91 -5.52 -32.98
N ASP A 142 -18.11 -4.96 -33.12
CA ASP A 142 -18.27 -3.53 -33.40
C ASP A 142 -17.99 -2.70 -32.14
N GLU A 143 -18.42 -3.19 -30.97
CA GLU A 143 -18.07 -2.58 -29.69
C GLU A 143 -16.58 -2.69 -29.38
N ALA A 144 -15.95 -3.84 -29.68
CA ALA A 144 -14.51 -4.02 -29.56
C ALA A 144 -13.74 -3.03 -30.44
N ALA A 145 -14.19 -2.81 -31.68
CA ALA A 145 -13.58 -1.85 -32.59
C ALA A 145 -13.70 -0.40 -32.07
N ARG A 146 -14.87 0.00 -31.55
CA ARG A 146 -15.07 1.32 -30.92
C ARG A 146 -14.16 1.53 -29.71
N ARG A 147 -14.07 0.53 -28.84
CA ARG A 147 -13.14 0.54 -27.70
C ARG A 147 -11.70 0.75 -28.19
N ASP A 148 -11.26 -0.05 -29.17
CA ASP A 148 -9.88 0.01 -29.66
C ASP A 148 -9.55 1.39 -30.25
N GLU A 149 -10.47 1.99 -31.01
CA GLU A 149 -10.35 3.35 -31.51
C GLU A 149 -10.25 4.39 -30.38
N ALA A 150 -11.06 4.27 -29.32
CA ALA A 150 -10.98 5.15 -28.16
C ALA A 150 -9.63 5.07 -27.45
N TYR A 151 -9.05 3.87 -27.29
CA TYR A 151 -7.71 3.70 -26.72
C TYR A 151 -6.62 4.27 -27.63
N LEU A 152 -6.68 4.00 -28.93
CA LEU A 152 -5.68 4.46 -29.90
C LEU A 152 -5.71 5.99 -30.10
N SER A 153 -6.88 6.61 -29.96
CA SER A 153 -7.06 8.07 -30.03
C SER A 153 -6.79 8.80 -28.71
N GLY A 154 -6.56 8.06 -27.61
CA GLY A 154 -6.31 8.65 -26.29
C GLY A 154 -7.55 9.24 -25.61
N GLN A 155 -8.75 8.84 -26.03
CA GLN A 155 -10.02 9.31 -25.45
C GLN A 155 -10.42 8.56 -24.17
N VAL A 156 -9.69 7.50 -23.81
CA VAL A 156 -9.96 6.75 -22.59
C VAL A 156 -9.43 7.53 -21.37
N PRO A 157 -10.27 7.81 -20.37
CA PRO A 157 -9.85 8.51 -19.17
C PRO A 157 -8.78 7.70 -18.42
N PRO A 158 -7.89 8.36 -17.66
CA PRO A 158 -6.92 7.66 -16.84
C PRO A 158 -7.63 6.83 -15.77
N LEU A 159 -6.97 5.77 -15.30
CA LEU A 159 -7.44 5.03 -14.13
C LEU A 159 -7.49 5.97 -12.92
N PRO A 160 -8.48 5.79 -12.02
CA PRO A 160 -8.51 6.54 -10.78
C PRO A 160 -7.25 6.27 -9.96
N PRO A 161 -6.84 7.20 -9.09
CA PRO A 161 -5.69 7.00 -8.22
C PRO A 161 -5.89 5.77 -7.33
N PHE A 162 -4.78 5.15 -6.93
CA PHE A 162 -4.85 4.01 -6.02
C PHE A 162 -5.42 4.47 -4.66
N PRO A 163 -6.41 3.75 -4.10
CA PRO A 163 -7.09 4.17 -2.88
C PRO A 163 -6.14 4.22 -1.67
N GLY A 164 -6.16 5.32 -0.91
CA GLY A 164 -5.51 5.43 0.41
C GLY A 164 -6.32 4.77 1.53
N LEU A 165 -5.84 4.90 2.76
CA LEU A 165 -6.63 4.54 3.95
C LEU A 165 -7.67 5.63 4.22
N THR A 166 -8.88 5.20 4.58
CA THR A 166 -10.00 6.10 4.90
C THR A 166 -10.48 5.96 6.34
N ASP A 167 -9.97 4.96 7.07
CA ASP A 167 -10.35 4.66 8.44
C ASP A 167 -9.21 3.95 9.18
N GLY A 168 -9.42 3.64 10.46
CA GLY A 168 -8.45 3.01 11.36
C GLY A 168 -7.49 4.02 11.98
N LEU A 169 -6.20 3.66 12.04
CA LEU A 169 -5.17 4.49 12.65
C LEU A 169 -4.70 5.58 11.68
N ILE A 170 -5.57 6.57 11.47
CA ILE A 170 -5.27 7.83 10.79
C ILE A 170 -5.87 8.99 11.61
N CYS A 171 -5.26 10.15 11.51
CA CYS A 171 -5.76 11.37 12.13
C CYS A 171 -7.02 11.83 11.38
N LYS A 172 -8.07 12.14 12.14
CA LYS A 172 -9.35 12.65 11.59
C LYS A 172 -9.66 14.07 12.07
N ASP A 173 -8.81 14.63 12.91
CA ASP A 173 -8.99 15.98 13.44
C ASP A 173 -8.58 17.00 12.38
N SER A 174 -9.52 17.86 12.02
CA SER A 174 -9.38 18.91 11.00
C SER A 174 -8.51 20.09 11.46
N SER A 175 -8.16 20.17 12.74
CA SER A 175 -7.17 21.14 13.24
C SER A 175 -5.77 20.83 12.69
N PHE A 176 -5.49 19.56 12.37
CA PHE A 176 -4.29 19.14 11.65
C PHE A 176 -4.53 19.13 10.13
N ALA A 177 -3.48 18.92 9.33
CA ALA A 177 -3.58 18.79 7.88
C ALA A 177 -4.14 17.42 7.43
N SER A 178 -5.03 16.83 8.22
CA SER A 178 -5.55 15.47 8.07
C SER A 178 -6.25 15.26 6.72
N GLU A 179 -7.04 16.22 6.27
CA GLU A 179 -7.73 16.16 4.97
C GLU A 179 -6.77 16.15 3.77
N SER A 180 -5.55 16.64 3.96
CA SER A 180 -4.53 16.74 2.92
C SER A 180 -3.69 15.47 2.83
N VAL A 181 -3.22 14.93 3.96
CA VAL A 181 -2.19 13.87 3.96
C VAL A 181 -2.60 12.57 4.65
N ALA A 182 -3.60 12.57 5.54
CA ALA A 182 -3.90 11.39 6.33
C ALA A 182 -4.41 10.23 5.45
N GLY A 183 -3.84 9.05 5.65
CA GLY A 183 -4.17 7.85 4.88
C GLY A 183 -3.52 7.75 3.51
N LEU A 184 -2.74 8.74 3.07
CA LEU A 184 -1.88 8.62 1.88
C LEU A 184 -0.65 7.75 2.18
N LEU A 185 -0.07 7.13 1.15
CA LEU A 185 1.28 6.59 1.27
C LEU A 185 2.27 7.76 1.38
N SER A 186 3.23 7.63 2.30
CA SER A 186 4.29 8.60 2.47
C SER A 186 5.15 8.72 1.22
N VAL A 187 5.73 9.91 1.04
CA VAL A 187 6.76 10.16 0.04
C VAL A 187 7.98 9.26 0.29
N HIS A 188 8.54 8.78 -0.82
CA HIS A 188 9.77 8.00 -0.85
C HIS A 188 10.73 8.61 -1.88
N GLY A 189 11.96 8.85 -1.47
CA GLY A 189 12.98 9.49 -2.29
C GLY A 189 14.39 9.05 -1.93
N GLN A 190 15.35 9.50 -2.73
CA GLN A 190 16.77 9.36 -2.42
C GLN A 190 17.17 10.45 -1.44
N VAL A 191 17.91 10.06 -0.42
CA VAL A 191 18.41 10.94 0.62
C VAL A 191 19.91 10.72 0.79
N LYS A 192 20.60 11.71 1.31
CA LYS A 192 22.02 11.64 1.62
C LYS A 192 22.24 11.89 3.11
N ASN A 193 22.80 10.89 3.79
CA ASN A 193 23.28 10.97 5.16
C ASN A 193 24.80 10.83 5.14
N LEU A 194 25.56 11.79 5.69
CA LEU A 194 27.03 11.71 5.76
C LEU A 194 27.76 11.57 4.42
N GLY A 195 27.23 12.16 3.36
CA GLY A 195 27.83 11.94 2.05
C GLY A 195 27.38 10.64 1.37
N VAL A 196 26.76 9.71 2.09
CA VAL A 196 26.23 8.45 1.56
C VAL A 196 24.81 8.67 1.06
N GLU A 197 24.61 8.48 -0.23
CA GLU A 197 23.30 8.50 -0.87
C GLU A 197 22.67 7.11 -0.80
N SER A 198 21.40 7.06 -0.39
CA SER A 198 20.60 5.83 -0.33
C SER A 198 19.13 6.15 -0.51
N ARG A 199 18.28 5.13 -0.57
CA ARG A 199 16.84 5.34 -0.40
C ARG A 199 16.53 5.66 1.06
N TYR A 200 15.41 6.36 1.29
CA TYR A 200 15.03 6.76 2.64
C TYR A 200 14.83 5.58 3.60
N ASP A 201 14.22 4.49 3.13
CA ASP A 201 13.99 3.27 3.91
C ASP A 201 15.27 2.46 4.20
N ASP A 202 16.32 2.65 3.40
CA ASP A 202 17.67 2.15 3.71
C ASP A 202 18.38 3.03 4.75
N ALA A 203 18.09 4.34 4.78
CA ALA A 203 18.74 5.31 5.67
C ALA A 203 18.11 5.35 7.08
N VAL A 204 16.81 5.10 7.18
CA VAL A 204 16.05 5.22 8.43
C VAL A 204 15.41 3.86 8.76
N PRO A 205 15.65 3.29 9.95
CA PRO A 205 15.07 2.01 10.33
C PRO A 205 13.54 1.99 10.23
N ASN A 206 12.98 0.82 9.91
CA ASN A 206 11.52 0.65 9.86
C ASN A 206 10.88 0.89 11.24
N GLY A 207 9.76 1.62 11.27
CA GLY A 207 9.02 1.96 12.48
C GLY A 207 8.06 3.11 12.24
N PHE A 208 7.54 3.71 13.31
CA PHE A 208 6.83 4.99 13.21
C PHE A 208 7.83 6.11 12.94
N HIS A 209 7.58 6.98 11.98
CA HIS A 209 8.49 8.10 11.68
C HIS A 209 7.80 9.44 11.91
N VAL A 210 8.52 10.40 12.46
CA VAL A 210 8.19 11.83 12.39
C VAL A 210 9.16 12.45 11.42
N ILE A 211 8.66 12.96 10.29
CA ILE A 211 9.47 13.55 9.23
C ILE A 211 9.14 15.04 9.16
N ALA A 212 10.15 15.90 9.31
CA ALA A 212 9.99 17.36 9.21
C ALA A 212 10.86 17.95 8.10
N LEU A 213 10.35 18.96 7.40
CA LEU A 213 11.11 19.69 6.38
C LEU A 213 11.97 20.77 7.03
N ASP A 214 13.23 20.85 6.62
CA ASP A 214 14.25 21.84 7.00
C ASP A 214 14.60 21.90 8.50
N ALA A 215 14.11 20.95 9.31
CA ALA A 215 14.39 20.91 10.74
C ALA A 215 14.32 19.49 11.31
N HIS A 216 14.96 19.28 12.45
CA HIS A 216 14.87 18.02 13.18
C HIS A 216 13.66 18.01 14.12
N PRO A 217 12.73 17.03 14.06
CA PRO A 217 11.50 17.05 14.86
C PRO A 217 11.72 17.18 16.37
N ASN A 218 12.76 16.55 16.95
CA ASN A 218 13.05 16.64 18.40
C ASN A 218 13.29 18.06 18.94
N GLN A 219 13.50 19.07 18.09
CA GLN A 219 13.57 20.46 18.51
C GLN A 219 12.20 21.02 18.92
N TYR A 220 11.12 20.45 18.39
CA TYR A 220 9.73 20.88 18.60
C TYR A 220 8.94 19.91 19.48
N LEU A 221 9.50 18.74 19.80
CA LEU A 221 8.91 17.81 20.76
C LEU A 221 9.26 18.19 22.20
N ASP A 222 8.22 18.34 23.02
CA ASP A 222 8.36 18.42 24.47
C ASP A 222 8.73 17.06 25.07
N ALA A 223 8.89 17.00 26.40
CA ALA A 223 9.26 15.77 27.10
C ALA A 223 8.21 14.65 26.89
N GLN A 224 6.93 15.01 26.84
CA GLN A 224 5.84 14.08 26.63
C GLN A 224 5.84 13.51 25.21
N GLY A 225 6.02 14.34 24.19
CA GLY A 225 6.11 13.94 22.78
C GLY A 225 7.32 13.04 22.51
N LYS A 226 8.47 13.32 23.13
CA LYS A 226 9.65 12.45 23.07
C LYS A 226 9.39 11.09 23.72
N ALA A 227 8.76 11.09 24.89
CA ALA A 227 8.37 9.86 25.58
C ALA A 227 7.34 9.05 24.76
N ALA A 228 6.35 9.72 24.17
CA ALA A 228 5.33 9.14 23.29
C ALA A 228 5.96 8.47 22.06
N LEU A 229 6.88 9.16 21.37
CA LEU A 229 7.59 8.61 20.23
C LEU A 229 8.43 7.39 20.63
N ALA A 230 9.16 7.47 21.75
CA ALA A 230 9.94 6.36 22.26
C ALA A 230 9.06 5.16 22.69
N ALA A 231 7.87 5.41 23.24
CA ALA A 231 6.93 4.39 23.68
C ALA A 231 6.36 3.55 22.53
N ILE A 232 6.39 4.05 21.29
CA ILE A 232 6.01 3.30 20.08
C ILE A 232 7.21 2.85 19.25
N GLY A 233 8.43 3.02 19.76
CA GLY A 233 9.67 2.71 19.03
C GLY A 233 9.85 3.56 17.78
N GLY A 234 9.35 4.80 17.78
CA GLY A 234 9.38 5.68 16.63
C GLY A 234 10.72 6.42 16.47
N HIS A 235 10.94 6.89 15.26
CA HIS A 235 12.12 7.62 14.80
C HIS A 235 11.73 9.05 14.42
N SER A 236 12.62 10.00 14.69
CA SER A 236 12.48 11.39 14.27
C SER A 236 13.57 11.70 13.27
N VAL A 237 13.22 12.27 12.12
CA VAL A 237 14.19 12.64 11.09
C VAL A 237 13.75 13.93 10.40
N GLY A 238 14.69 14.83 10.17
CA GLY A 238 14.51 15.97 9.30
C GLY A 238 14.93 15.62 7.88
N VAL A 239 14.33 16.29 6.89
CA VAL A 239 14.75 16.26 5.49
C VAL A 239 14.91 17.69 4.99
N THR A 240 15.87 17.97 4.13
CA THR A 240 16.14 19.32 3.61
C THR A 240 16.64 19.25 2.19
N THR A 241 16.36 20.24 1.34
CA THR A 241 17.06 20.41 0.06
C THR A 241 18.26 21.35 0.16
N ASP A 242 18.42 22.00 1.32
CA ASP A 242 19.51 22.93 1.63
C ASP A 242 20.65 22.16 2.32
N GLU A 243 21.82 22.10 1.69
CA GLU A 243 23.01 21.41 2.20
C GLU A 243 23.50 22.00 3.53
N ASP A 244 23.32 23.31 3.76
CA ASP A 244 23.76 23.98 4.99
C ASP A 244 22.91 23.57 6.20
N LYS A 245 21.69 23.11 5.96
CA LYS A 245 20.78 22.57 6.99
C LYS A 245 20.95 21.07 7.21
N ALA A 246 21.72 20.38 6.38
CA ALA A 246 21.92 18.94 6.52
C ALA A 246 22.76 18.65 7.77
N VAL A 247 22.28 17.73 8.60
CA VAL A 247 22.94 17.34 9.85
C VAL A 247 22.98 15.82 9.93
N LYS A 248 24.18 15.28 10.10
CA LYS A 248 24.43 13.84 10.31
C LYS A 248 23.38 13.19 11.22
N ASP A 249 22.78 12.10 10.75
CA ASP A 249 21.81 11.25 11.49
C ASP A 249 20.58 11.99 12.03
N ARG A 250 20.35 13.22 11.55
CA ARG A 250 19.33 14.11 12.08
C ARG A 250 18.52 14.73 10.96
N VAL A 251 19.16 15.45 10.05
CA VAL A 251 18.53 16.13 8.92
C VAL A 251 19.19 15.66 7.64
N LEU A 252 18.50 14.80 6.89
CA LEU A 252 19.00 14.18 5.68
C LEU A 252 18.82 15.13 4.49
N LEU A 253 19.78 15.16 3.57
CA LEU A 253 19.62 15.92 2.34
C LEU A 253 18.71 15.15 1.38
N ASP A 254 17.58 15.73 0.99
CA ASP A 254 16.67 15.23 -0.05
C ASP A 254 17.28 15.48 -1.44
N VAL A 255 18.06 14.50 -1.90
CA VAL A 255 18.70 14.53 -3.22
C VAL A 255 17.66 14.53 -4.34
N SER A 256 16.51 13.89 -4.10
CA SER A 256 15.46 13.75 -5.10
C SER A 256 14.59 14.99 -5.28
N GLY A 257 14.57 15.91 -4.30
CA GLY A 257 13.64 17.03 -4.22
C GLY A 257 12.18 16.64 -3.94
N LYS A 258 11.87 15.33 -3.86
CA LYS A 258 10.50 14.82 -3.73
C LYS A 258 9.89 15.13 -2.37
N TYR A 259 10.67 15.12 -1.30
CA TYR A 259 10.16 15.48 0.03
C TYR A 259 9.77 16.94 0.03
N LYS A 260 10.65 17.84 -0.44
CA LYS A 260 10.29 19.26 -0.53
C LYS A 260 9.04 19.48 -1.37
N GLN A 261 8.97 18.87 -2.55
CA GLN A 261 7.78 18.97 -3.42
C GLN A 261 6.51 18.50 -2.71
N PHE A 262 6.54 17.32 -2.07
CA PHE A 262 5.40 16.76 -1.36
C PHE A 262 4.91 17.68 -0.23
N PHE A 263 5.83 18.21 0.56
CA PHE A 263 5.50 19.08 1.70
C PHE A 263 4.91 20.42 1.23
N ASP A 264 5.46 20.99 0.16
CA ASP A 264 4.95 22.23 -0.45
C ASP A 264 3.55 22.01 -1.08
N GLU A 265 3.34 20.91 -1.81
CA GLU A 265 2.06 20.56 -2.44
C GLU A 265 0.93 20.38 -1.42
N HIS A 266 1.23 19.72 -0.29
CA HIS A 266 0.24 19.44 0.75
C HIS A 266 0.15 20.53 1.83
N GLY A 267 1.02 21.54 1.76
CA GLY A 267 1.06 22.66 2.71
C GLY A 267 1.41 22.24 4.14
N VAL A 268 2.28 21.24 4.30
CA VAL A 268 2.69 20.70 5.61
C VAL A 268 4.16 20.97 5.90
N LYS A 269 4.53 21.01 7.17
CA LYS A 269 5.91 21.15 7.65
C LYS A 269 6.44 19.89 8.32
N ALA A 270 5.55 19.03 8.81
CA ALA A 270 5.89 17.70 9.25
C ALA A 270 4.75 16.71 9.07
N ILE A 271 5.10 15.43 8.93
CA ILE A 271 4.17 14.31 8.84
C ILE A 271 4.57 13.22 9.84
N VAL A 272 3.58 12.48 10.33
CA VAL A 272 3.77 11.28 11.14
C VAL A 272 3.39 10.08 10.27
N VAL A 273 4.33 9.17 10.08
CA VAL A 273 4.23 8.01 9.18
C VAL A 273 4.22 6.73 10.00
N ARG A 274 3.35 5.81 9.61
CA ARG A 274 3.22 4.48 10.24
C ARG A 274 4.28 3.52 9.70
N PRO A 275 4.54 2.38 10.37
CA PRO A 275 5.48 1.35 9.89
C PRO A 275 5.10 0.68 8.57
N ASP A 276 3.86 0.83 8.12
CA ASP A 276 3.38 0.39 6.79
C ASP A 276 3.35 1.54 5.77
N TYR A 277 4.09 2.62 6.05
CA TYR A 277 4.31 3.80 5.21
C TYR A 277 3.08 4.67 4.94
N TYR A 278 1.93 4.38 5.56
CA TYR A 278 0.81 5.31 5.49
C TYR A 278 1.01 6.48 6.45
N ILE A 279 0.65 7.67 6.00
CA ILE A 279 0.67 8.87 6.83
C ILE A 279 -0.49 8.78 7.82
N PHE A 280 -0.17 8.84 9.11
CA PHE A 280 -1.15 9.02 10.16
C PHE A 280 -1.77 10.42 10.06
N GLY A 281 -0.95 11.46 10.00
CA GLY A 281 -1.39 12.85 9.87
C GLY A 281 -0.21 13.79 9.62
N GLY A 282 -0.49 15.08 9.46
CA GLY A 282 0.54 16.10 9.24
C GLY A 282 0.17 17.45 9.86
N VAL A 283 1.17 18.28 10.08
CA VAL A 283 1.04 19.60 10.70
C VAL A 283 1.51 20.71 9.77
N LYS A 284 0.85 21.86 9.82
CA LYS A 284 1.24 23.07 9.06
C LYS A 284 2.32 23.88 9.78
N LYS A 285 2.44 23.71 11.09
CA LYS A 285 3.42 24.35 11.97
C LYS A 285 4.09 23.27 12.81
N LEU A 286 5.40 23.38 13.02
CA LEU A 286 6.16 22.34 13.71
C LEU A 286 5.81 22.28 15.21
N GLU A 287 5.34 23.38 15.78
CA GLU A 287 4.89 23.50 17.17
C GLU A 287 3.67 22.64 17.50
N ASP A 288 2.91 22.20 16.47
CA ASP A 288 1.73 21.34 16.64
C ASP A 288 2.11 19.84 16.69
N LEU A 289 3.38 19.48 16.47
CA LEU A 289 3.85 18.09 16.48
C LEU A 289 3.56 17.34 17.79
N PRO A 290 3.75 17.92 18.99
CA PRO A 290 3.44 17.22 20.24
C PRO A 290 1.97 16.80 20.33
N ALA A 291 1.06 17.66 19.88
CA ALA A 291 -0.38 17.38 19.89
C ALA A 291 -0.75 16.25 18.91
N LEU A 292 -0.17 16.26 17.71
CA LEU A 292 -0.41 15.20 16.72
C LEU A 292 0.12 13.83 17.20
N LEU A 293 1.28 13.80 17.85
CA LEU A 293 1.82 12.56 18.44
C LEU A 293 0.98 12.07 19.62
N ALA A 294 0.45 12.98 20.44
CA ALA A 294 -0.46 12.62 21.52
C ALA A 294 -1.75 11.98 20.97
N ASP A 295 -2.32 12.52 19.88
CA ASP A 295 -3.48 11.92 19.19
C ASP A 295 -3.14 10.51 18.68
N LEU A 296 -1.99 10.31 18.03
CA LEU A 296 -1.55 8.98 17.58
C LEU A 296 -1.49 7.98 18.73
N VAL A 297 -0.80 8.34 19.81
CA VAL A 297 -0.58 7.45 20.95
C VAL A 297 -1.90 7.14 21.67
N SER A 298 -2.80 8.11 21.80
CA SER A 298 -4.11 7.89 22.42
C SER A 298 -4.99 6.88 21.68
N ARG A 299 -4.76 6.70 20.36
CA ARG A 299 -5.49 5.77 19.49
C ARG A 299 -4.84 4.40 19.42
N LEU A 300 -3.58 4.28 19.82
CA LEU A 300 -2.91 3.00 19.96
C LEU A 300 -3.26 2.40 21.32
N PRO A 301 -3.69 1.13 21.41
CA PRO A 301 -3.95 0.47 22.68
C PRO A 301 -2.61 0.04 23.31
N ILE A 302 -1.77 1.03 23.64
CA ILE A 302 -0.45 0.80 24.24
C ILE A 302 -0.67 0.32 25.67
N ALA A 303 0.02 -0.75 26.06
CA ALA A 303 0.03 -1.18 27.45
C ALA A 303 0.75 -0.13 28.30
N GLU A 304 0.15 0.33 29.40
CA GLU A 304 0.93 0.99 30.45
C GLU A 304 2.07 0.03 30.80
N ARG A 305 3.32 0.46 30.62
CA ARG A 305 4.46 -0.37 31.04
C ARG A 305 4.26 -0.66 32.52
N ALA A 306 3.94 -1.90 32.85
CA ALA A 306 4.11 -2.36 34.21
C ALA A 306 5.59 -2.19 34.53
N GLU A 307 5.91 -1.26 35.44
CA GLU A 307 7.22 -1.22 36.08
C GLU A 307 7.41 -2.54 36.83
N ALA A 308 8.03 -3.52 36.17
CA ALA A 308 8.61 -4.73 36.78
C ALA A 308 9.50 -5.43 35.72
N ALA A 309 10.76 -5.80 35.95
CA ALA A 309 11.44 -6.07 37.21
C ALA A 309 12.91 -5.61 37.14
N VAL A 310 13.28 -4.71 38.06
CA VAL A 310 14.60 -4.72 38.66
C VAL A 310 14.47 -5.57 39.93
N SER A 311 14.90 -6.81 39.85
CA SER A 311 15.40 -7.63 40.96
C SER A 311 16.09 -8.87 40.41
#